data_AF-A0A7C7LMZ9-F1
#
_entry.id   AF-A0A7C7LMZ9-F1
#
_cell.length_a   1.000
_cell.length_b   1.000
_cell.length_c   1.000
_cell.angle_alpha   90.00
_cell.angle_beta   90.00
_cell.angle_gamma   90.00
#
_symmetry.space_group_name_H-M   'P 1'
#
loop_
_entity.id
_entity.type
_entity.pdbx_description
1 polymer ?
#
loop_
_entity_poly.entity_id
_entity_poly.type
_entity_poly.pdbx_seq_one_letter_code
_entity_poly.pdbx_strand_id
1 'polypeptide(L)'
;MEDNTVHQGGCLCGTVRFEAHGTPKRVGACHCRYCQPELIERMKDRALRLCNTSNAYYRDQFGSPDVTVGYEPMGQEIANTLGCDIDLFCASVGTGGALMGTWHGLAKSGSKVSVVAFEPAQSPFLTTGKGGAHKVEGVGVGFEPPFLDRTVLSEIRTVDQEKGFSMCRRLAKEEGIFCGASTGLNVAGAIELAKEMKPGQRVVTIACDSGLKYLGGHIYV
;
A
#
# COMPACT_ATOMS: atom_id res chain seq x y z
N MET A 1 15.76 42.85 -11.17
CA MET A 1 16.34 42.51 -9.86
C MET A 1 16.45 41.00 -9.83
N GLU A 2 17.67 40.47 -9.71
CA GLU A 2 17.87 39.02 -9.57
C GLU A 2 17.18 38.53 -8.29
N ASP A 3 16.35 37.49 -8.43
CA ASP A 3 15.66 36.84 -7.33
C ASP A 3 16.66 36.00 -6.52
N ASN A 4 17.19 36.59 -5.45
CA ASN A 4 18.15 35.95 -4.53
C ASN A 4 17.47 35.16 -3.41
N THR A 5 16.20 34.75 -3.58
CA THR A 5 15.52 33.95 -2.56
C THR A 5 16.19 32.59 -2.43
N VAL A 6 16.61 32.24 -1.21
CA VAL A 6 17.20 30.95 -0.86
C VAL A 6 16.14 30.07 -0.20
N HIS A 7 15.90 28.91 -0.80
CA HIS A 7 14.99 27.89 -0.30
C HIS A 7 15.79 26.68 0.20
N GLN A 8 15.80 26.48 1.51
CA GLN A 8 16.40 25.30 2.13
C GLN A 8 15.34 24.29 2.56
N GLY A 9 15.65 23.02 2.44
CA GLY A 9 14.78 21.95 2.90
C GLY A 9 15.46 20.59 2.89
N GLY A 10 14.69 19.54 3.13
CA GLY A 10 15.23 18.19 3.19
C GLY A 10 14.25 17.17 3.75
N CYS A 11 14.64 15.89 3.74
CA CYS A 11 13.85 14.85 4.41
C CYS A 11 13.88 15.05 5.92
N LEU A 12 12.82 14.61 6.61
CA LEU A 12 12.81 14.59 8.08
C LEU A 12 13.95 13.73 8.65
N CYS A 13 14.33 12.68 7.92
CA CYS A 13 15.40 11.75 8.25
C CYS A 13 16.84 12.31 8.19
N GLY A 14 17.05 13.53 7.69
CA GLY A 14 18.40 14.09 7.50
C GLY A 14 19.13 13.67 6.23
N THR A 15 18.77 12.55 5.60
CA THR A 15 19.46 11.97 4.42
C THR A 15 19.51 12.88 3.19
N VAL A 16 18.50 13.71 2.96
CA VAL A 16 18.49 14.68 1.87
C VAL A 16 18.37 16.06 2.47
N ARG A 17 19.26 16.95 2.04
CA ARG A 17 19.23 18.39 2.29
C ARG A 17 19.38 19.07 0.94
N PHE A 18 18.67 20.16 0.73
CA PHE A 18 18.80 20.96 -0.47
C PHE A 18 18.81 22.44 -0.13
N GLU A 19 19.45 23.20 -1.00
CA GLU A 19 19.40 24.65 -1.08
C GLU A 19 19.12 25.00 -2.54
N ALA A 20 18.12 25.83 -2.80
CA ALA A 20 17.73 26.25 -4.14
C ALA A 20 17.64 27.78 -4.18
N HIS A 21 18.09 28.37 -5.29
CA HIS A 21 18.10 29.83 -5.51
C HIS A 21 17.13 30.21 -6.62
N GLY A 22 16.42 31.32 -6.43
CA GLY A 22 15.48 31.85 -7.41
C GLY A 22 14.12 31.15 -7.43
N THR A 23 13.31 31.44 -8.45
CA THR A 23 11.90 31.03 -8.50
C THR A 23 11.77 29.56 -8.94
N PRO A 24 11.34 28.67 -8.04
CA PRO A 24 9.91 28.46 -7.81
C PRO A 24 9.47 28.72 -6.36
N LYS A 25 8.28 29.32 -6.19
CA LYS A 25 7.68 29.69 -4.89
C LYS A 25 7.41 28.53 -3.91
N ARG A 26 7.66 27.28 -4.31
CA ARG A 26 7.49 26.07 -3.49
C ARG A 26 8.52 25.03 -3.87
N VAL A 27 9.62 24.96 -3.14
CA VAL A 27 10.58 23.86 -3.20
C VAL A 27 10.31 22.96 -2.00
N GLY A 28 9.89 21.72 -2.25
CA GLY A 28 9.63 20.73 -1.20
C GLY A 28 10.01 19.35 -1.70
N ALA A 29 11.15 18.84 -1.25
CA ALA A 29 11.50 17.44 -1.44
C ALA A 29 11.04 16.65 -0.21
N CYS A 30 10.01 15.83 -0.36
CA CYS A 30 9.77 14.73 0.58
C CYS A 30 10.39 13.46 0.00
N HIS A 31 11.72 13.35 0.06
CA HIS A 31 12.41 12.12 -0.26
C HIS A 31 12.82 11.41 1.03
N CYS A 32 11.83 10.89 1.77
CA CYS A 32 12.10 9.89 2.77
C CYS A 32 12.32 8.56 2.04
N ARG A 33 13.46 7.90 2.24
CA ARG A 33 13.71 6.53 1.73
C ARG A 33 12.91 5.45 2.48
N TYR A 34 12.10 5.87 3.45
CA TYR A 34 11.33 5.03 4.36
C TYR A 34 9.96 5.67 4.62
N CYS A 35 8.93 4.84 4.73
CA CYS A 35 7.63 5.26 5.24
C CYS A 35 7.74 5.54 6.76
N GLN A 36 7.17 6.66 7.22
CA GLN A 36 7.16 7.09 8.62
C GLN A 36 5.73 7.49 9.00
N PRO A 37 5.24 7.20 10.23
CA PRO A 37 3.87 7.49 10.64
C PRO A 37 3.47 8.97 10.47
N GLU A 38 4.34 9.90 10.84
CA GLU A 38 4.06 11.35 10.85
C GLU A 38 4.00 11.95 9.43
N LEU A 39 4.46 11.21 8.42
CA LEU A 39 4.46 11.70 7.04
C LEU A 39 3.03 11.92 6.53
N ILE A 40 2.14 10.96 6.79
CA ILE A 40 0.77 10.97 6.28
C ILE A 40 -0.02 12.12 6.91
N GLU A 41 0.08 12.31 8.22
CA GLU A 41 -0.58 13.41 8.94
C GLU A 41 -0.16 14.77 8.38
N ARG A 42 1.14 14.99 8.17
CA ARG A 42 1.65 16.24 7.59
C ARG A 42 1.14 16.47 6.17
N MET A 43 1.02 15.41 5.36
CA MET A 43 0.47 15.51 4.00
C MET A 43 -1.02 15.89 4.04
N LYS A 44 -1.81 15.30 4.96
CA LYS A 44 -3.22 15.64 5.18
C LYS A 44 -3.37 17.10 5.62
N ASP A 45 -2.62 17.53 6.63
CA ASP A 45 -2.63 18.91 7.13
C ASP A 45 -2.25 19.94 6.06
N ARG A 46 -1.29 19.58 5.19
CA ARG A 46 -0.93 20.43 4.06
C ARG A 46 -2.06 20.51 3.04
N ALA A 47 -2.69 19.40 2.69
CA ALA A 47 -3.80 19.37 1.76
C ALA A 47 -5.00 20.17 2.28
N LEU A 48 -5.36 20.02 3.56
CA LEU A 48 -6.45 20.77 4.21
C LEU A 48 -6.18 22.27 4.22
N ARG A 49 -4.95 22.71 4.53
CA ARG A 49 -4.57 24.13 4.46
C ARG A 49 -4.69 24.72 3.06
N LEU A 50 -4.39 23.94 2.02
CA LEU A 50 -4.58 24.37 0.63
C LEU A 50 -6.06 24.52 0.28
N CYS A 51 -6.93 23.64 0.77
CA CYS A 51 -8.38 23.75 0.58
C CYS A 51 -8.95 25.00 1.27
N ASN A 52 -8.40 25.39 2.43
CA ASN A 52 -8.82 26.62 3.12
C ASN A 52 -8.37 27.92 2.43
N THR A 53 -7.42 27.85 1.49
CA THR A 53 -6.80 29.04 0.86
C THR A 53 -6.95 29.08 -0.65
N SER A 54 -7.65 28.13 -1.25
CA SER A 54 -7.87 28.03 -2.70
C SER A 54 -9.14 27.26 -3.01
N ASN A 55 -9.64 27.33 -4.25
CA ASN A 55 -10.73 26.49 -4.73
C ASN A 55 -10.24 25.06 -5.03
N ALA A 56 -9.74 24.37 -4.01
CA ALA A 56 -9.20 23.02 -4.09
C ALA A 56 -10.15 22.03 -3.38
N TYR A 57 -10.18 20.79 -3.89
CA TYR A 57 -10.98 19.71 -3.33
C TYR A 57 -10.09 18.59 -2.80
N TYR A 58 -10.23 18.26 -1.52
CA TYR A 58 -9.50 17.16 -0.88
C TYR A 58 -10.31 15.86 -0.99
N ARG A 59 -9.81 14.90 -1.79
CA ARG A 59 -10.48 13.60 -2.03
C ARG A 59 -10.46 12.63 -0.85
N ASP A 60 -9.63 12.89 0.15
CA ASP A 60 -9.48 12.13 1.39
C ASP A 60 -9.49 10.59 1.23
N GLN A 61 -8.41 10.02 0.72
CA GLN A 61 -8.29 8.56 0.58
C GLN A 61 -8.36 7.77 1.90
N PHE A 62 -8.37 8.44 3.06
CA PHE A 62 -8.48 7.82 4.39
C PHE A 62 -9.87 8.01 5.03
N GLY A 63 -10.74 8.83 4.46
CA GLY A 63 -12.04 9.15 5.06
C GLY A 63 -13.20 9.15 4.08
N SER A 64 -12.93 9.16 2.76
CA SER A 64 -14.00 9.17 1.76
C SER A 64 -14.74 7.83 1.73
N PRO A 65 -16.09 7.84 1.76
CA PRO A 65 -16.90 6.62 1.65
C PRO A 65 -16.77 5.94 0.26
N ASP A 66 -16.27 6.66 -0.74
CA ASP A 66 -16.12 6.15 -2.10
C ASP A 66 -14.96 5.15 -2.23
N VAL A 67 -14.02 5.13 -1.27
CA VAL A 67 -12.78 4.35 -1.37
C VAL A 67 -13.07 2.85 -1.43
N THR A 68 -13.84 2.31 -0.48
CA THR A 68 -14.18 0.88 -0.46
C THR A 68 -15.09 0.49 -1.61
N VAL A 69 -16.11 1.31 -1.90
CA VAL A 69 -17.04 1.11 -3.02
C VAL A 69 -16.30 1.01 -4.35
N GLY A 70 -15.27 1.84 -4.55
CA GLY A 70 -14.45 1.84 -5.75
C GLY A 70 -13.70 0.53 -6.05
N TYR A 71 -13.50 -0.33 -5.05
CA TYR A 71 -12.85 -1.64 -5.24
C TYR A 71 -13.85 -2.81 -5.35
N GLU A 72 -15.14 -2.59 -5.11
CA GLU A 72 -16.14 -3.66 -5.23
C GLU A 72 -16.20 -4.30 -6.64
N PRO A 73 -16.09 -3.55 -7.76
CA PRO A 73 -16.08 -4.15 -9.09
C PRO A 73 -14.96 -5.19 -9.26
N MET A 74 -13.77 -4.94 -8.69
CA MET A 74 -12.66 -5.88 -8.73
C MET A 74 -13.03 -7.23 -8.09
N GLY A 75 -13.73 -7.20 -6.95
CA GLY A 75 -14.19 -8.44 -6.31
C GLY A 75 -15.21 -9.20 -7.16
N GLN A 76 -16.11 -8.49 -7.83
CA GLN A 76 -17.08 -9.10 -8.74
C GLN A 76 -16.41 -9.70 -9.98
N GLU A 77 -15.43 -9.00 -10.56
CA GLU A 77 -14.63 -9.49 -11.68
C GLU A 77 -13.86 -10.77 -11.34
N ILE A 78 -13.24 -10.81 -10.15
CA ILE A 78 -12.54 -12.00 -9.64
C ILE A 78 -13.54 -13.17 -9.47
N ALA A 79 -14.68 -12.93 -8.82
CA ALA A 79 -15.70 -13.96 -8.62
C ALA A 79 -16.22 -14.51 -9.96
N ASN A 80 -16.53 -13.63 -10.91
CA ASN A 80 -17.01 -14.03 -12.24
C ASN A 80 -15.95 -14.84 -13.01
N THR A 81 -14.69 -14.43 -12.94
CA THR A 81 -13.57 -15.10 -13.63
C THR A 81 -13.32 -16.49 -13.08
N LEU A 82 -13.44 -16.66 -11.76
CA LEU A 82 -13.15 -17.91 -11.07
C LEU A 82 -14.40 -18.75 -10.78
N GLY A 83 -15.59 -18.32 -11.22
CA GLY A 83 -16.85 -19.00 -10.91
C GLY A 83 -17.13 -19.11 -9.41
N CYS A 84 -16.75 -18.09 -8.64
CA CYS A 84 -16.80 -18.04 -7.17
C CYS A 84 -15.99 -19.13 -6.46
N ASP A 85 -15.11 -19.84 -7.17
CA ASP A 85 -14.26 -20.91 -6.63
C ASP A 85 -12.94 -20.31 -6.11
N ILE A 86 -13.00 -19.79 -4.88
CA ILE A 86 -11.93 -19.09 -4.15
C ILE A 86 -12.03 -19.47 -2.67
N ASP A 87 -10.94 -19.98 -2.09
CA ASP A 87 -10.90 -20.35 -0.67
C ASP A 87 -10.38 -19.19 0.19
N LEU A 88 -9.38 -18.46 -0.31
CA LEU A 88 -8.68 -17.43 0.46
C LEU A 88 -8.39 -16.20 -0.40
N PHE A 89 -8.73 -15.03 0.14
CA PHE A 89 -8.34 -13.73 -0.42
C PHE A 89 -7.41 -13.02 0.56
N CYS A 90 -6.28 -12.53 0.07
CA CYS A 90 -5.31 -11.84 0.92
C CYS A 90 -4.72 -10.61 0.25
N ALA A 91 -4.41 -9.60 1.05
CA ALA A 91 -3.65 -8.44 0.59
C ALA A 91 -3.04 -7.66 1.77
N SER A 92 -1.96 -6.96 1.47
CA SER A 92 -1.30 -6.01 2.35
C SER A 92 -2.12 -4.75 2.54
N VAL A 93 -2.10 -4.20 3.75
CA VAL A 93 -3.00 -3.11 4.13
C VAL A 93 -2.29 -1.76 4.12
N GLY A 94 -2.82 -0.85 3.30
CA GLY A 94 -2.58 0.60 3.37
C GLY A 94 -3.74 1.30 4.10
N THR A 95 -4.71 1.83 3.35
CA THR A 95 -5.94 2.42 3.91
C THR A 95 -6.95 1.37 4.40
N GLY A 96 -6.83 0.12 3.94
CA GLY A 96 -7.83 -0.95 4.09
C GLY A 96 -8.83 -1.05 2.94
N GLY A 97 -8.91 0.00 2.09
CA GLY A 97 -9.92 0.11 1.05
C GLY A 97 -9.90 -1.02 0.02
N ALA A 98 -8.72 -1.37 -0.50
CA ALA A 98 -8.58 -2.41 -1.52
C ALA A 98 -8.98 -3.80 -1.00
N LEU A 99 -8.50 -4.18 0.19
CA LEU A 99 -8.82 -5.47 0.80
C LEU A 99 -10.33 -5.58 1.09
N MET A 100 -10.90 -4.57 1.75
CA MET A 100 -12.30 -4.62 2.18
C MET A 100 -13.28 -4.43 1.03
N GLY A 101 -13.02 -3.51 0.11
CA GLY A 101 -13.86 -3.30 -1.06
C GLY A 101 -13.86 -4.51 -2.00
N THR A 102 -12.70 -5.12 -2.25
CA THR A 102 -12.64 -6.35 -3.06
C THR A 102 -13.38 -7.50 -2.35
N TRP A 103 -13.21 -7.64 -1.03
CA TRP A 103 -13.98 -8.62 -0.25
C TRP A 103 -15.49 -8.39 -0.33
N HIS A 104 -15.98 -7.14 -0.24
CA HIS A 104 -17.39 -6.82 -0.43
C HIS A 104 -17.89 -7.27 -1.81
N GLY A 105 -17.11 -7.03 -2.87
CA GLY A 105 -17.44 -7.49 -4.22
C GLY A 105 -17.54 -9.01 -4.33
N LEU A 106 -16.59 -9.73 -3.72
CA LEU A 106 -16.61 -11.20 -3.65
C LEU A 106 -17.85 -11.70 -2.89
N ALA A 107 -18.15 -11.11 -1.73
CA ALA A 107 -19.27 -11.49 -0.89
C ALA A 107 -20.62 -11.23 -1.59
N LYS A 108 -20.78 -10.08 -2.27
CA LYS A 108 -21.97 -9.75 -3.08
C LYS A 108 -22.18 -10.73 -4.24
N SER A 109 -21.10 -11.30 -4.76
CA SER A 109 -21.14 -12.32 -5.82
C SER A 109 -21.43 -13.73 -5.28
N GLY A 110 -21.61 -13.89 -3.98
CA GLY A 110 -21.90 -15.17 -3.32
C GLY A 110 -20.65 -16.01 -2.99
N SER A 111 -19.45 -15.47 -3.14
CA SER A 111 -18.21 -16.16 -2.75
C SER A 111 -18.08 -16.22 -1.22
N LYS A 112 -17.79 -17.42 -0.69
CA LYS A 112 -17.48 -17.62 0.73
C LYS A 112 -15.98 -17.80 0.89
N VAL A 113 -15.30 -16.70 1.24
CA VAL A 113 -13.85 -16.60 1.19
C VAL A 113 -13.27 -16.21 2.55
N SER A 114 -12.19 -16.87 2.96
CA SER A 114 -11.39 -16.48 4.13
C SER A 114 -10.52 -15.29 3.78
N VAL A 115 -10.42 -14.29 4.67
CA VAL A 115 -9.68 -13.04 4.38
C VAL A 115 -8.47 -12.89 5.28
N VAL A 116 -7.29 -12.76 4.69
CA VAL A 116 -6.03 -12.52 5.43
C VAL A 116 -5.44 -11.16 5.08
N ALA A 117 -5.16 -10.37 6.10
CA ALA A 117 -4.45 -9.10 5.94
C ALA A 117 -2.94 -9.30 6.09
N PHE A 118 -2.14 -8.61 5.27
CA PHE A 118 -0.70 -8.53 5.46
C PHE A 118 -0.24 -7.16 5.96
N GLU A 119 0.83 -7.16 6.75
CA GLU A 119 1.62 -5.97 7.06
C GLU A 119 3.13 -6.27 7.02
N PRO A 120 4.00 -5.27 6.81
CA PRO A 120 5.45 -5.47 6.85
C PRO A 120 5.91 -5.91 8.25
N ALA A 121 6.76 -6.93 8.33
CA ALA A 121 7.36 -7.36 9.62
C ALA A 121 8.17 -6.25 10.31
N GLN A 122 8.69 -5.30 9.52
CA GLN A 122 9.42 -4.13 9.99
C GLN A 122 8.52 -3.04 10.61
N SER A 123 7.21 -3.09 10.36
CA SER A 123 6.23 -2.15 10.92
C SER A 123 4.92 -2.85 11.30
N PRO A 124 4.94 -3.74 12.30
CA PRO A 124 3.83 -4.64 12.61
C PRO A 124 2.77 -3.97 13.50
N PHE A 125 2.20 -2.86 13.04
CA PHE A 125 1.24 -2.07 13.82
C PHE A 125 -0.05 -2.86 14.12
N LEU A 126 -0.60 -3.58 13.14
CA LEU A 126 -1.87 -4.30 13.28
C LEU A 126 -1.78 -5.49 14.25
N THR A 127 -0.61 -6.15 14.30
CA THR A 127 -0.36 -7.32 15.15
C THR A 127 0.21 -6.95 16.52
N THR A 128 1.03 -5.90 16.63
CA THR A 128 1.75 -5.55 17.87
C THR A 128 1.38 -4.19 18.48
N GLY A 129 0.63 -3.36 17.75
CA GLY A 129 0.36 -1.97 18.10
C GLY A 129 1.55 -1.02 17.93
N LYS A 130 2.71 -1.52 17.45
CA LYS A 130 3.93 -0.72 17.26
C LYS A 130 4.35 -0.72 15.80
N GLY A 131 4.39 0.46 15.20
CA GLY A 131 4.94 0.67 13.87
C GLY A 131 6.46 0.75 13.87
N GLY A 132 7.04 0.78 12.67
CA GLY A 132 8.48 0.93 12.45
C GLY A 132 8.78 1.43 11.04
N ALA A 133 10.04 1.79 10.78
CA ALA A 133 10.45 2.23 9.46
C ALA A 133 10.56 1.01 8.51
N HIS A 134 9.87 1.07 7.37
CA HIS A 134 9.94 0.04 6.33
C HIS A 134 10.08 0.66 4.95
N LYS A 135 10.39 -0.19 3.97
CA LYS A 135 10.56 0.21 2.57
C LYS A 135 9.44 -0.24 1.64
N VAL A 136 8.45 -0.99 2.13
CA VAL A 136 7.30 -1.40 1.31
C VAL A 136 6.34 -0.23 1.09
N GLU A 137 6.43 0.47 -0.04
CA GLU A 137 5.56 1.60 -0.32
C GLU A 137 4.08 1.20 -0.50
N GLY A 138 3.17 2.08 -0.07
CA GLY A 138 1.72 1.92 -0.24
C GLY A 138 0.99 1.17 0.88
N VAL A 139 1.73 0.62 1.86
CA VAL A 139 1.18 -0.19 2.96
C VAL A 139 1.79 0.24 4.29
N GLY A 140 1.33 -0.32 5.42
CA GLY A 140 2.00 -0.14 6.71
C GLY A 140 1.99 1.30 7.21
N VAL A 141 0.83 1.97 7.14
CA VAL A 141 0.70 3.43 7.37
C VAL A 141 1.02 3.91 8.80
N GLY A 142 1.29 3.01 9.74
CA GLY A 142 1.73 3.34 11.10
C GLY A 142 0.61 3.73 12.07
N PHE A 143 -0.65 3.59 11.65
CA PHE A 143 -1.85 3.79 12.46
C PHE A 143 -2.97 2.85 11.99
N GLU A 144 -4.08 2.77 12.73
CA GLU A 144 -5.19 1.87 12.40
C GLU A 144 -5.83 2.26 11.05
N PRO A 145 -5.84 1.37 10.05
CA PRO A 145 -6.40 1.66 8.74
C PRO A 145 -7.91 1.89 8.84
N PRO A 146 -8.42 3.05 8.40
CA PRO A 146 -9.79 3.49 8.69
C PRO A 146 -10.87 2.64 8.03
N PHE A 147 -10.54 1.94 6.94
CA PHE A 147 -11.50 1.07 6.25
C PHE A 147 -11.40 -0.39 6.66
N LEU A 148 -10.37 -0.79 7.41
CA LEU A 148 -10.15 -2.19 7.74
C LEU A 148 -11.16 -2.66 8.79
N ASP A 149 -12.09 -3.54 8.39
CA ASP A 149 -12.93 -4.27 9.33
C ASP A 149 -12.18 -5.52 9.81
N ARG A 150 -11.74 -5.53 11.07
CA ARG A 150 -11.01 -6.68 11.64
C ARG A 150 -11.91 -7.89 11.89
N THR A 151 -13.23 -7.70 11.95
CA THR A 151 -14.18 -8.78 12.26
C THR A 151 -14.35 -9.77 11.12
N VAL A 152 -14.01 -9.37 9.89
CA VAL A 152 -14.09 -10.21 8.69
C VAL A 152 -12.79 -10.98 8.42
N LEU A 153 -11.70 -10.61 9.10
CA LEU A 153 -10.40 -11.22 8.90
C LEU A 153 -10.31 -12.54 9.66
N SER A 154 -9.83 -13.58 8.98
CA SER A 154 -9.43 -14.82 9.65
C SER A 154 -8.07 -14.68 10.32
N GLU A 155 -7.18 -13.88 9.76
CA GLU A 155 -5.82 -13.67 10.28
C GLU A 155 -5.21 -12.34 9.80
N ILE A 156 -4.25 -11.83 10.57
CA ILE A 156 -3.31 -10.79 10.15
C ILE A 156 -1.90 -11.35 10.24
N ARG A 157 -1.16 -11.37 9.13
CA ARG A 157 0.21 -11.89 9.08
C ARG A 157 1.22 -10.81 8.77
N THR A 158 2.38 -10.92 9.41
CA THR A 158 3.54 -10.13 9.02
C THR A 158 4.28 -10.82 7.86
N VAL A 159 4.75 -10.02 6.90
CA VAL A 159 5.60 -10.49 5.81
C VAL A 159 6.88 -9.67 5.83
N ASP A 160 8.01 -10.35 5.80
CA ASP A 160 9.30 -9.69 5.73
C ASP A 160 9.47 -8.95 4.39
N GLN A 161 9.85 -7.67 4.44
CA GLN A 161 9.97 -6.86 3.23
C GLN A 161 11.00 -7.40 2.23
N GLU A 162 12.09 -8.02 2.69
CA GLU A 162 13.14 -8.53 1.81
C GLU A 162 12.66 -9.77 1.05
N LYS A 163 11.79 -10.58 1.68
CA LYS A 163 11.03 -11.63 0.96
C LYS A 163 10.13 -11.02 -0.11
N GLY A 164 9.45 -9.92 0.18
CA GLY A 164 8.64 -9.18 -0.79
C GLY A 164 9.46 -8.68 -1.98
N PHE A 165 10.61 -8.05 -1.74
CA PHE A 165 11.48 -7.55 -2.82
C PHE A 165 12.10 -8.67 -3.65
N SER A 166 12.51 -9.76 -3.00
CA SER A 166 12.96 -10.97 -3.68
C SER A 166 11.87 -11.54 -4.58
N MET A 167 10.62 -11.55 -4.08
CA MET A 167 9.47 -12.00 -4.86
C MET A 167 9.21 -11.13 -6.09
N CYS A 168 9.34 -9.79 -5.99
CA CYS A 168 9.25 -8.91 -7.17
C CYS A 168 10.24 -9.31 -8.28
N ARG A 169 11.50 -9.56 -7.92
CA ARG A 169 12.54 -9.97 -8.87
C ARG A 169 12.26 -11.34 -9.49
N ARG A 170 11.73 -12.28 -8.68
CA ARG A 170 11.31 -13.59 -9.16
C ARG A 170 10.14 -13.49 -10.12
N LEU A 171 9.08 -12.74 -9.77
CA LEU A 171 7.92 -12.52 -10.63
C LEU A 171 8.31 -11.91 -11.99
N ALA A 172 9.23 -10.94 -12.00
CA ALA A 172 9.71 -10.36 -13.25
C ALA A 172 10.49 -11.37 -14.11
N LYS A 173 11.30 -12.24 -13.49
CA LYS A 173 12.17 -13.20 -14.19
C LYS A 173 11.46 -14.49 -14.61
N GLU A 174 10.60 -15.01 -13.75
CA GLU A 174 9.97 -16.33 -13.86
C GLU A 174 8.61 -16.23 -14.54
N GLU A 175 7.84 -15.18 -14.24
CA GLU A 175 6.43 -15.03 -14.66
C GLU A 175 6.19 -13.85 -15.62
N GLY A 176 7.21 -13.03 -15.89
CA GLY A 176 7.08 -11.81 -16.69
C GLY A 176 6.25 -10.70 -16.04
N ILE A 177 5.99 -10.78 -14.73
CA ILE A 177 5.18 -9.81 -13.98
C ILE A 177 6.12 -8.76 -13.35
N PHE A 178 6.18 -7.57 -13.95
CA PHE A 178 7.01 -6.47 -13.46
C PHE A 178 6.24 -5.56 -12.49
N CYS A 179 6.32 -5.85 -11.18
CA CYS A 179 5.46 -5.27 -10.16
C CYS A 179 6.19 -4.44 -9.07
N GLY A 180 5.44 -3.68 -8.26
CA GLY A 180 5.97 -2.95 -7.11
C GLY A 180 6.05 -3.74 -5.81
N ALA A 181 6.59 -3.08 -4.77
CA ALA A 181 6.90 -3.66 -3.47
C ALA A 181 5.73 -4.38 -2.79
N SER A 182 4.54 -3.75 -2.76
CA SER A 182 3.35 -4.33 -2.12
C SER A 182 2.85 -5.58 -2.85
N THR A 183 2.99 -5.64 -4.19
CA THR A 183 2.66 -6.84 -4.97
C THR A 183 3.60 -8.00 -4.59
N GLY A 184 4.89 -7.74 -4.47
CA GLY A 184 5.85 -8.74 -4.01
C GLY A 184 5.53 -9.24 -2.60
N LEU A 185 5.14 -8.34 -1.69
CA LEU A 185 4.71 -8.68 -0.33
C LEU A 185 3.47 -9.59 -0.36
N ASN A 186 2.47 -9.21 -1.16
CA ASN A 186 1.24 -9.96 -1.37
C ASN A 186 1.48 -11.38 -1.86
N VAL A 187 2.25 -11.52 -2.94
CA VAL A 187 2.54 -12.83 -3.54
C VAL A 187 3.41 -13.68 -2.62
N ALA A 188 4.38 -13.09 -1.93
CA ALA A 188 5.20 -13.80 -0.94
C ALA A 188 4.32 -14.35 0.21
N GLY A 189 3.43 -13.55 0.77
CA GLY A 189 2.50 -13.99 1.81
C GLY A 189 1.50 -15.03 1.30
N ALA A 190 0.96 -14.84 0.09
CA ALA A 190 0.01 -15.77 -0.54
C ALA A 190 0.63 -17.16 -0.76
N ILE A 191 1.90 -17.23 -1.18
CA ILE A 191 2.62 -18.50 -1.37
C ILE A 191 2.81 -19.23 -0.03
N GLU A 192 3.15 -18.51 1.05
CA GLU A 192 3.27 -19.14 2.37
C GLU A 192 1.92 -19.68 2.87
N LEU A 193 0.83 -18.92 2.68
CA LEU A 193 -0.53 -19.41 2.97
C LEU A 193 -0.87 -20.65 2.14
N ALA A 194 -0.57 -20.64 0.84
CA ALA A 194 -0.89 -21.77 -0.04
C ALA A 194 -0.18 -23.07 0.36
N LYS A 195 1.02 -23.00 0.96
CA LYS A 195 1.74 -24.18 1.49
C LYS A 195 1.03 -24.82 2.69
N GLU A 196 0.21 -24.06 3.41
CA GLU A 196 -0.54 -24.52 4.57
C GLU A 196 -1.94 -25.04 4.19
N MET A 197 -2.38 -24.81 2.95
CA MET A 197 -3.69 -25.18 2.44
C MET A 197 -3.70 -26.58 1.82
N LYS A 198 -4.91 -27.12 1.63
CA LYS A 198 -5.09 -28.43 0.99
C LYS A 198 -4.87 -28.33 -0.52
N PRO A 199 -4.36 -29.39 -1.17
CA PRO A 199 -4.25 -29.44 -2.62
C PRO A 199 -5.59 -29.13 -3.30
N GLY A 200 -5.55 -28.30 -4.34
CA GLY A 200 -6.72 -27.88 -5.11
C GLY A 200 -7.40 -26.60 -4.60
N GLN A 201 -7.06 -26.12 -3.40
CA GLN A 201 -7.58 -24.84 -2.91
C GLN A 201 -6.92 -23.64 -3.60
N ARG A 202 -7.63 -22.52 -3.68
CA ARG A 202 -7.22 -21.32 -4.41
C ARG A 202 -7.03 -20.11 -3.52
N VAL A 203 -5.87 -19.48 -3.66
CA VAL A 203 -5.52 -18.19 -3.06
C VAL A 203 -5.57 -17.11 -4.13
N VAL A 204 -6.25 -16.01 -3.84
CA VAL A 204 -6.25 -14.79 -4.65
C VAL A 204 -5.57 -13.66 -3.88
N THR A 205 -4.74 -12.88 -4.57
CA THR A 205 -4.14 -11.66 -4.04
C THR A 205 -4.07 -10.57 -5.12
N ILE A 206 -3.67 -9.35 -4.73
CA ILE A 206 -3.70 -8.16 -5.60
C ILE A 206 -2.28 -7.80 -6.08
N ALA A 207 -2.12 -7.61 -7.39
CA ALA A 207 -1.01 -6.85 -7.94
C ALA A 207 -1.37 -5.36 -7.96
N CYS A 208 -0.71 -4.57 -7.11
CA CYS A 208 -1.12 -3.19 -6.83
C CYS A 208 -0.61 -2.18 -7.86
N ASP A 209 0.63 -2.33 -8.32
CA ASP A 209 1.24 -1.44 -9.30
C ASP A 209 2.47 -2.04 -10.00
N SER A 210 3.02 -1.26 -10.94
CA SER A 210 4.15 -1.66 -11.79
C SER A 210 5.52 -1.38 -11.16
N GLY A 211 6.48 -2.25 -11.48
CA GLY A 211 7.89 -2.10 -11.13
C GLY A 211 8.56 -0.84 -11.70
N LEU A 212 7.96 -0.17 -12.69
CA LEU A 212 8.50 1.03 -13.33
C LEU A 212 8.82 2.15 -12.33
N LYS A 213 8.04 2.26 -11.25
CA LYS A 213 8.23 3.28 -10.21
C LYS A 213 9.44 3.00 -9.31
N TYR A 214 10.06 1.82 -9.42
CA TYR A 214 11.05 1.29 -8.50
C TYR A 214 12.43 1.05 -9.15
N LEU A 215 12.64 1.51 -10.39
CA LEU A 215 13.89 1.36 -11.14
C LEU A 215 15.09 2.06 -10.49
N GLY A 216 14.88 3.12 -9.72
CA GLY A 216 15.93 3.80 -8.93
C GLY A 216 15.88 3.45 -7.44
N GLY A 217 15.11 2.43 -7.06
CA GLY A 217 14.77 2.12 -5.69
C GLY A 217 15.59 0.97 -5.10
N HIS A 218 14.95 0.21 -4.22
CA HIS A 218 15.57 -0.89 -3.46
C HIS A 218 15.13 -2.28 -3.97
N ILE A 219 14.42 -2.35 -5.10
CA ILE A 219 13.83 -3.59 -5.63
C ILE A 219 14.63 -4.14 -6.83
N TYR A 220 14.88 -3.29 -7.84
CA TYR A 220 15.40 -3.70 -9.16
C TYR A 220 16.80 -3.16 -9.48
N VAL A 221 17.52 -2.67 -8.46
CA VAL A 221 18.88 -2.13 -8.59
C VAL A 221 19.89 -3.14 -8.06
#